data_AF-U3P734-F1
#
_entry.id   AF-U3P734-F1
#
_cell.length_a   1.000
_cell.length_b   1.000
_cell.length_c   1.000
_cell.angle_alpha   90.00
_cell.angle_beta   90.00
_cell.angle_gamma   90.00
#
_symmetry.space_group_name_H-M   'P 1'
#
loop_
_entity.id
_entity.type
_entity.pdbx_description
1 polymer ?
#
loop_
_entity_poly.entity_id
_entity_poly.type
_entity_poly.pdbx_seq_one_letter_code
_entity_poly.pdbx_strand_id
1 'polypeptide(L)'
;MSVSIKPLEDRIVIKQVEAEQTTASGLVIPDTAKEKPQEGEVVAVGPGRIDDNGNRVPLDVAVGDKVIYSKYGGTEVKLGVEDYLVLSARDVLAVVVR
;
A
#
# COMPACT_ATOMS: atom_id res chain seq x y z
N MET A 1 9.57 8.84 -10.98
CA MET A 1 10.26 9.43 -9.83
C MET A 1 10.63 8.29 -8.90
N SER A 2 11.91 8.11 -8.60
CA SER A 2 12.36 7.06 -7.67
C SER A 2 11.96 7.48 -6.25
N VAL A 3 10.92 6.86 -5.69
CA VAL A 3 10.64 6.99 -4.25
C VAL A 3 11.88 6.48 -3.52
N SER A 4 12.55 7.34 -2.76
CA SER A 4 13.80 7.03 -2.05
C SER A 4 13.59 6.14 -0.81
N ILE A 5 12.51 5.34 -0.78
CA ILE A 5 12.21 4.41 0.29
C ILE A 5 12.48 3.02 -0.25
N LYS A 6 13.53 2.38 0.29
CA LYS A 6 13.86 0.99 -0.01
C LYS A 6 13.31 0.10 1.11
N PRO A 7 12.15 -0.54 0.93
CA PRO A 7 11.65 -1.50 1.91
C PRO A 7 12.59 -2.71 2.03
N LEU A 8 12.66 -3.28 3.24
CA LEU A 8 13.46 -4.47 3.55
C LEU A 8 12.55 -5.69 3.69
N GLU A 9 13.14 -6.89 3.58
CA GLU A 9 12.44 -8.17 3.72
C GLU A 9 11.19 -8.25 2.81
N ASP A 10 10.06 -8.72 3.35
CA ASP A 10 8.79 -8.82 2.66
C ASP A 10 7.92 -7.56 2.77
N ARG A 11 8.53 -6.40 3.07
CA ARG A 11 7.80 -5.13 3.16
C ARG A 11 7.58 -4.51 1.81
N ILE A 12 6.50 -3.73 1.71
CA ILE A 12 6.17 -2.90 0.58
C ILE A 12 5.86 -1.48 1.04
N VAL A 13 6.02 -0.53 0.13
CA VAL A 13 5.63 0.86 0.33
C VAL A 13 4.50 1.16 -0.64
N ILE A 14 3.41 1.69 -0.12
CA ILE A 14 2.27 2.13 -0.91
C ILE A 14 2.00 3.61 -0.70
N LYS A 15 1.41 4.23 -1.71
CA LYS A 15 0.79 5.55 -1.61
C LYS A 15 -0.72 5.32 -1.50
N GLN A 16 -1.35 5.85 -0.46
CA GLN A 16 -2.80 5.70 -0.27
C GLN A 16 -3.54 6.43 -1.39
N VAL A 17 -4.57 5.80 -1.95
CA VAL A 17 -5.47 6.48 -2.89
C VAL A 17 -6.36 7.42 -2.09
N GLU A 18 -6.63 8.61 -2.60
CA GLU A 18 -7.59 9.51 -1.95
C GLU A 18 -9.00 8.91 -1.99
N ALA A 19 -9.73 9.01 -0.87
CA ALA A 19 -11.11 8.55 -0.81
C ALA A 19 -12.00 9.35 -1.78
N GLU A 20 -12.89 8.65 -2.50
CA GLU A 20 -13.89 9.31 -3.35
C GLU A 20 -14.73 10.29 -2.51
N GLN A 21 -14.69 11.57 -2.88
CA GLN A 21 -15.43 12.62 -2.18
C GLN A 21 -16.93 12.61 -2.50
N THR A 22 -17.32 11.95 -3.58
CA THR A 22 -18.67 11.93 -4.11
C THR A 22 -19.09 10.49 -4.36
N THR A 23 -20.24 10.09 -3.83
CA THR A 23 -20.80 8.76 -4.07
C THR A 23 -21.28 8.62 -5.53
N ALA A 24 -21.50 7.38 -5.99
CA ALA A 24 -22.13 7.10 -7.28
C ALA A 24 -23.52 7.76 -7.47
N SER A 25 -24.17 8.18 -6.38
CA SER A 25 -25.45 8.91 -6.37
C SER A 25 -25.31 10.44 -6.35
N GLY A 26 -24.09 10.99 -6.38
CA GLY A 26 -23.84 12.42 -6.37
C GLY A 26 -23.86 13.08 -4.98
N LEU A 27 -23.91 12.30 -3.89
CA LEU A 27 -23.88 12.82 -2.52
C LEU A 27 -22.43 13.08 -2.08
N VAL A 28 -22.20 14.26 -1.51
CA VAL A 28 -20.89 14.64 -0.95
C VAL A 28 -20.75 14.04 0.44
N ILE A 29 -19.71 13.22 0.65
CA ILE A 29 -19.42 12.64 1.97
C ILE A 29 -18.64 13.68 2.79
N PRO A 30 -19.14 14.09 3.97
CA PRO A 30 -18.41 14.99 4.86
C PRO A 30 -17.10 14.33 5.32
N ASP A 31 -16.03 15.12 5.44
CA ASP A 31 -14.67 14.61 5.70
C ASP A 31 -14.55 13.78 6.99
N THR A 32 -15.44 13.99 7.96
CA THR A 32 -15.48 13.26 9.24
C THR A 32 -16.09 11.86 9.15
N ALA A 33 -16.82 11.54 8.07
CA ALA A 33 -17.48 10.25 7.85
C ALA A 33 -16.73 9.35 6.85
N LYS A 34 -15.61 9.82 6.29
CA LYS A 34 -14.80 9.06 5.35
C LYS A 34 -14.01 8.00 6.11
N GLU A 35 -14.31 6.72 5.89
CA GLU A 35 -13.35 5.67 6.26
C GLU A 35 -12.07 5.85 5.45
N LYS A 36 -10.90 5.67 6.11
CA LYS A 36 -9.62 5.64 5.40
C LYS A 36 -9.71 4.57 4.31
N PRO A 37 -9.46 4.91 3.04
CA PRO A 37 -9.51 3.95 1.96
C PRO A 37 -8.46 2.87 2.22
N GLN A 38 -8.88 1.62 2.04
CA GLN A 38 -8.01 0.45 2.19
C GLN A 38 -7.34 0.09 0.86
N GLU A 39 -7.25 1.04 -0.05
CA GLU A 39 -6.66 0.90 -1.37
C GLU A 39 -5.44 1.82 -1.51
N GLY A 40 -4.37 1.30 -2.11
CA GLY A 40 -3.14 2.03 -2.35
C GLY A 40 -2.42 1.55 -3.59
N GLU A 41 -1.54 2.40 -4.13
CA GLU A 41 -0.65 2.06 -5.24
C GLU A 41 0.74 1.70 -4.71
N VAL A 42 1.29 0.57 -5.13
CA VAL A 42 2.61 0.11 -4.73
C VAL A 42 3.68 0.95 -5.40
N VAL A 43 4.50 1.64 -4.60
CA VAL A 43 5.58 2.49 -5.10
C VAL A 43 6.97 1.86 -4.95
N ALA A 44 7.12 0.92 -4.02
CA ALA A 44 8.35 0.16 -3.83
C ALA A 44 8.08 -1.20 -3.19
N VAL A 45 8.86 -2.22 -3.59
CA VAL A 45 8.78 -3.58 -3.06
C VAL A 45 10.12 -4.02 -2.48
N GLY A 46 10.06 -4.77 -1.39
CA GLY A 46 11.23 -5.33 -0.74
C GLY A 46 11.82 -6.49 -1.55
N PRO A 47 13.03 -6.94 -1.21
CA PRO A 47 13.66 -8.07 -1.88
C PRO A 47 12.99 -9.43 -1.57
N GLY A 48 12.01 -9.47 -0.67
CA GLY A 48 11.39 -10.70 -0.19
C GLY A 48 12.03 -11.24 1.09
N ARG A 49 11.25 -11.99 1.87
CA ARG A 49 11.75 -12.69 3.06
C ARG A 49 12.74 -13.79 2.68
N ILE A 50 13.63 -14.15 3.59
CA ILE A 50 14.51 -15.31 3.44
C ILE A 50 13.80 -16.53 4.04
N ASP A 51 13.75 -17.64 3.31
CA ASP A 51 13.27 -18.92 3.83
C ASP A 51 14.34 -19.64 4.67
N ASP A 52 13.98 -20.75 5.29
CA ASP A 52 14.90 -21.52 6.14
C ASP A 52 16.11 -22.11 5.36
N ASN A 53 16.03 -22.13 4.02
CA ASN A 53 17.08 -22.61 3.13
C ASN A 53 18.00 -21.48 2.63
N GLY A 54 17.77 -20.23 3.05
CA GLY A 54 18.55 -19.07 2.63
C GLY A 54 18.10 -18.43 1.30
N ASN A 55 17.00 -18.89 0.70
CA ASN A 55 16.48 -18.38 -0.56
C ASN A 55 15.53 -17.19 -0.32
N ARG A 56 15.52 -16.25 -1.27
CA ARG A 56 14.52 -15.17 -1.29
C ARG A 56 13.19 -15.71 -1.77
N VAL A 57 12.15 -15.52 -0.97
CA VAL A 57 10.77 -15.76 -1.38
C VAL A 57 10.28 -14.52 -2.13
N PRO A 58 9.91 -14.65 -3.42
CA PRO A 58 9.39 -13.53 -4.20
C PRO A 58 8.08 -13.02 -3.61
N LEU A 59 7.79 -11.74 -3.87
CA LEU A 59 6.53 -11.10 -3.48
C LEU A 59 5.54 -11.22 -4.64
N ASP A 60 4.26 -11.40 -4.32
CA ASP A 60 3.16 -11.47 -5.29
C ASP A 60 2.66 -10.10 -5.77
N VAL A 61 3.38 -9.03 -5.42
CA VAL A 61 3.06 -7.64 -5.76
C VAL A 61 4.26 -6.96 -6.39
N ALA A 62 3.99 -6.09 -7.36
CA ALA A 62 4.98 -5.31 -8.10
C ALA A 62 4.72 -3.81 -7.97
N VAL A 63 5.74 -3.01 -8.32
CA VAL A 63 5.60 -1.55 -8.38
C VAL A 63 4.58 -1.19 -9.47
N GLY A 64 3.62 -0.33 -9.12
CA GLY A 64 2.50 0.08 -9.97
C GLY A 64 1.20 -0.69 -9.71
N ASP A 65 1.23 -1.77 -8.95
CA ASP A 65 0.01 -2.51 -8.61
C ASP A 65 -0.88 -1.69 -7.68
N LYS A 66 -2.20 -1.75 -7.92
CA LYS A 66 -3.20 -1.27 -6.98
C LYS A 66 -3.57 -2.41 -6.04
N VAL A 67 -3.45 -2.19 -4.75
CA VAL A 67 -3.64 -3.22 -3.74
C VAL A 67 -4.67 -2.82 -2.70
N ILE A 68 -5.42 -3.81 -2.24
CA ILE A 68 -6.27 -3.71 -1.05
C ILE A 68 -5.45 -4.22 0.14
N TYR A 69 -5.41 -3.46 1.23
CA TYR A 69 -4.63 -3.80 2.42
C TYR A 69 -5.45 -3.73 3.71
N SER A 70 -4.95 -4.39 4.76
CA SER A 70 -5.58 -4.39 6.08
C SER A 70 -5.58 -3.00 6.73
N LYS A 71 -6.74 -2.56 7.25
CA LYS A 71 -6.94 -1.26 7.91
C LYS A 71 -6.00 -1.01 9.10
N TYR A 72 -5.60 -2.08 9.79
CA TYR A 72 -4.80 -2.01 11.00
C TYR A 72 -3.31 -2.36 10.76
N GLY A 73 -2.92 -2.56 9.50
CA GLY A 73 -1.56 -2.92 9.11
C GLY A 73 -0.70 -1.70 8.74
N GLY A 74 0.61 -1.86 8.96
CA GLY A 74 1.62 -0.94 8.45
C GLY A 74 1.98 0.25 9.34
N THR A 75 2.86 1.10 8.83
CA THR A 75 3.41 2.28 9.48
C THR A 75 3.36 3.46 8.51
N GLU A 76 2.71 4.54 8.93
CA GLU A 76 2.69 5.78 8.15
C GLU A 76 4.07 6.44 8.18
N VAL A 77 4.60 6.76 7.00
CA VAL A 77 5.91 7.38 6.82
C VAL A 77 5.74 8.61 5.94
N LYS A 78 6.13 9.77 6.46
CA LYS A 78 6.16 11.02 5.69
C LYS A 78 7.53 11.19 5.07
N LEU A 79 7.60 11.34 3.75
CA LEU A 79 8.84 11.67 3.05
C LEU A 79 8.62 12.91 2.18
N GLY A 80 9.11 14.06 2.67
CA GLY A 80 8.87 15.35 2.04
C GLY A 80 7.42 15.79 2.27
N VAL A 81 6.66 15.94 1.18
CA VAL A 81 5.26 16.39 1.18
C VAL A 81 4.28 15.22 1.00
N GLU A 82 4.80 14.02 0.72
CA GLU A 82 3.97 12.85 0.46
C GLU A 82 3.91 11.92 1.68
N ASP A 83 2.71 11.40 1.93
CA ASP A 83 2.43 10.38 2.94
C ASP A 83 2.43 9.00 2.29
N TYR A 84 3.24 8.10 2.85
CA TYR A 84 3.36 6.71 2.43
C TYR A 84 2.94 5.78 3.56
N LEU A 85 2.52 4.57 3.21
CA LEU A 85 2.30 3.49 4.17
C LEU A 85 3.27 2.35 3.88
N VAL A 86 4.03 1.93 4.89
CA VAL A 86 4.91 0.78 4.80
C VAL A 86 4.27 -0.40 5.53
N LEU A 87 4.00 -1.49 4.84
CA LEU A 87 3.35 -2.69 5.40
C LEU A 87 4.06 -3.96 4.95
N SER A 88 3.80 -5.09 5.63
CA SER A 88 4.24 -6.39 5.14
C SER A 88 3.37 -6.81 3.95
N ALA A 89 3.93 -7.54 3.00
CA ALA A 89 3.15 -8.15 1.92
C ALA A 89 2.05 -9.09 2.44
N ARG A 90 2.14 -9.58 3.68
CA ARG A 90 1.07 -10.37 4.33
C ARG A 90 -0.17 -9.55 4.68
N ASP A 91 -0.01 -8.25 4.85
CA ASP A 91 -1.13 -7.34 5.13
C ASP A 91 -1.84 -6.89 3.85
N VAL A 92 -1.32 -7.29 2.68
CA VAL A 92 -1.99 -7.11 1.39
C VAL A 92 -3.01 -8.23 1.21
N LEU A 93 -4.27 -7.84 1.00
CA LEU A 93 -5.40 -8.75 0.86
C LEU A 93 -5.64 -9.15 -0.60
N ALA A 94 -5.45 -8.21 -1.53
CA ALA A 94 -5.67 -8.45 -2.96
C ALA A 94 -4.97 -7.41 -3.85
N VAL A 95 -4.69 -7.77 -5.10
CA VAL A 95 -4.36 -6.84 -6.18
C VAL A 95 -5.65 -6.55 -6.96
N VAL A 96 -5.96 -5.27 -7.19
CA VAL A 96 -7.13 -4.83 -7.96
C VAL A 96 -6.83 -4.94 -9.44
N VAL A 97 -7.53 -5.84 -10.14
CA VAL A 97 -7.42 -6.03 -11.60
C VAL A 97 -8.63 -5.39 -12.27
N ARG A 98 -8.40 -4.52 -13.26
CA ARG A 98 -9.44 -3.90 -14.10
C ARG A 98 -9.22 -4.24 -15.56
#